data_AF-A0AAD4IID7-F1
#
_entry.id   AF-A0AAD4IID7-F1
#
_cell.length_a   1.000
_cell.length_b   1.000
_cell.length_c   1.000
_cell.angle_alpha   90.00
_cell.angle_beta   90.00
_cell.angle_gamma   90.00
#
_symmetry.space_group_name_H-M   'P 1'
#
loop_
_entity.id
_entity.type
_entity.pdbx_description
1 polymer ?
#
loop_
_entity_poly.entity_id
_entity_poly.type
_entity_poly.pdbx_seq_one_letter_code
_entity_poly.pdbx_strand_id
1 'polypeptide(L)'
;MAEEVRDAAHVIPRAMMWKWLGNGLLGWVMAITFCFCVTDTGSVPTTPLGTPFIQVFVDTTKSVGDATALTVLILVIAIFACVAVVAASSRQVFAFACDNGIPFGHVSSKVCFTQAGSAGELEILNAGIRRDPFIH
;
A
#
# COMPACT_ATOMS: atom_id res chain seq x y z
N MET A 1 -4.61 -0.85 14.22
CA MET A 1 -5.75 0.06 13.97
C MET A 1 -7.09 -0.59 14.25
N ALA A 2 -7.28 -1.90 14.07
CA ALA A 2 -8.54 -2.55 14.48
C ALA A 2 -8.85 -2.38 15.98
N GLU A 3 -7.82 -2.30 16.84
CA GLU A 3 -7.98 -2.16 18.29
C GLU A 3 -8.48 -0.77 18.76
N GLU A 4 -8.37 0.26 17.91
CA GLU A 4 -8.80 1.63 18.23
C GLU A 4 -10.22 1.93 17.69
N VAL A 5 -10.77 1.03 16.88
CA VAL A 5 -12.08 1.18 16.26
C VAL A 5 -13.11 0.39 17.06
N ARG A 6 -14.06 1.11 17.70
CA ARG A 6 -15.26 0.50 18.30
C ARG A 6 -15.96 -0.37 17.25
N ASP A 7 -16.17 -1.66 17.56
CA ASP A 7 -16.74 -2.65 16.66
C ASP A 7 -15.99 -2.87 15.33
N ALA A 8 -14.67 -3.12 15.43
CA ALA A 8 -13.83 -3.51 14.29
C ALA A 8 -14.45 -4.61 13.40
N ALA A 9 -15.15 -5.60 13.97
CA ALA A 9 -15.77 -6.68 13.21
C ALA A 9 -16.80 -6.21 12.16
N HIS A 10 -17.50 -5.08 12.40
CA HIS A 10 -18.52 -4.55 11.50
C HIS A 10 -18.05 -3.35 10.70
N VAL A 11 -17.18 -2.51 11.28
CA VAL A 11 -16.72 -1.27 10.63
C VAL A 11 -15.71 -1.56 9.53
N ILE A 12 -14.80 -2.53 9.73
CA ILE A 12 -13.77 -2.90 8.76
C ILE A 12 -14.37 -3.38 7.42
N PRO A 13 -15.31 -4.35 7.38
CA PRO A 13 -15.87 -4.80 6.11
C PRO A 13 -16.66 -3.71 5.38
N ARG A 14 -17.40 -2.87 6.12
CA ARG A 14 -18.15 -1.75 5.54
C ARG A 14 -17.23 -0.69 4.94
N ALA A 15 -16.13 -0.37 5.63
CA ALA A 15 -15.12 0.56 5.12
C ALA A 15 -14.47 0.01 3.84
N MET A 16 -14.17 -1.29 3.79
CA MET A 16 -13.59 -1.93 2.60
C MET A 16 -14.52 -1.84 1.39
N MET A 17 -15.82 -2.09 1.57
CA MET A 17 -16.83 -1.93 0.51
C MET A 17 -16.89 -0.50 -0.02
N TRP A 18 -16.86 0.51 0.87
CA TRP A 18 -16.86 1.92 0.48
C TRP A 18 -15.60 2.31 -0.30
N LYS A 19 -14.44 1.78 0.09
CA LYS A 19 -13.18 2.00 -0.66
C LYS A 19 -13.25 1.39 -2.06
N TRP A 20 -13.78 0.17 -2.17
CA TRP A 20 -13.88 -0.51 -3.46
C TRP A 20 -14.88 0.17 -4.40
N LEU A 21 -16.05 0.56 -3.88
CA LEU A 21 -17.06 1.29 -4.64
C LEU A 21 -16.57 2.68 -5.06
N GLY A 22 -15.89 3.40 -4.17
CA GLY A 22 -15.32 4.71 -4.49
C GLY A 22 -14.26 4.63 -5.59
N ASN A 23 -13.34 3.67 -5.49
CA ASN A 23 -12.30 3.46 -6.51
C ASN A 23 -12.89 2.96 -7.84
N GLY A 24 -13.87 2.05 -7.79
CA GLY A 24 -14.55 1.53 -8.97
C GLY A 24 -15.34 2.61 -9.73
N LEU A 25 -16.10 3.44 -9.00
CA LEU A 25 -16.85 4.54 -9.59
C LEU A 25 -15.91 5.58 -10.24
N LEU A 26 -14.82 5.94 -9.55
CA LEU A 26 -13.84 6.87 -10.09
C LEU A 26 -13.18 6.32 -11.36
N GLY A 27 -12.80 5.04 -11.36
CA GLY A 27 -12.27 4.36 -12.55
C GLY A 27 -13.28 4.31 -13.70
N TRP A 28 -14.56 4.09 -13.41
CA TRP A 28 -15.61 4.07 -14.42
C TRP A 28 -15.83 5.43 -15.07
N VAL A 29 -15.87 6.51 -14.26
CA VAL A 29 -15.93 7.89 -14.78
C VAL A 29 -14.72 8.19 -15.65
N MET A 30 -13.51 7.82 -15.20
CA MET A 30 -12.28 8.02 -15.97
C MET A 30 -12.31 7.28 -17.32
N ALA A 31 -12.80 6.04 -17.33
CA ALA A 31 -12.96 5.25 -18.56
C ALA A 31 -13.93 5.90 -19.56
N ILE A 32 -15.04 6.46 -19.07
CA ILE A 32 -16.00 7.20 -19.92
C ILE A 32 -15.35 8.44 -20.50
N THR A 33 -14.69 9.26 -19.68
CA THR A 33 -14.00 10.46 -20.16
C THR A 33 -12.90 10.12 -21.16
N PHE A 34 -12.17 9.03 -20.94
CA PHE A 34 -11.15 8.55 -21.87
C PHE A 34 -11.74 8.17 -23.23
N CYS A 35 -12.88 7.48 -23.23
CA CYS A 35 -13.58 7.10 -24.46
C CYS A 35 -14.05 8.31 -25.28
N PHE A 36 -14.38 9.42 -24.64
CA PHE A 36 -14.75 10.67 -25.33
C PHE A 36 -13.52 11.48 -25.80
N CYS A 37 -12.41 11.42 -25.06
CA CYS A 37 -11.18 12.14 -25.42
C CYS A 37 -10.38 11.44 -26.55
N VAL A 38 -10.44 10.10 -26.65
CA VAL A 38 -9.76 9.33 -27.70
C VAL A 38 -10.64 9.28 -28.95
N THR A 39 -10.55 10.33 -29.78
CA THR A 39 -11.25 10.39 -31.09
C THR A 39 -10.31 10.19 -32.29
N ASP A 40 -8.99 10.31 -32.12
CA ASP A 40 -8.02 10.09 -33.19
C ASP A 40 -7.06 8.94 -32.85
N THR A 41 -7.47 7.72 -33.17
CA THR A 41 -6.62 6.51 -33.14
C THR A 41 -5.88 6.29 -34.47
N GLY A 42 -6.02 7.21 -35.44
CA GLY A 42 -5.54 7.05 -36.81
C GLY A 42 -4.02 7.14 -36.97
N SER A 43 -3.31 7.67 -35.97
CA SER A 43 -1.86 7.91 -36.02
C SER A 43 -1.07 7.16 -34.93
N VAL A 44 -1.68 6.17 -34.28
CA VAL A 44 -1.09 5.37 -33.19
C VAL A 44 -0.28 4.13 -33.64
N PRO A 45 -0.45 3.54 -34.84
CA PRO A 45 0.37 2.38 -35.21
C PRO A 45 1.81 2.68 -35.66
N THR A 46 2.20 3.93 -35.91
CA THR A 46 3.48 4.25 -36.61
C THR A 46 4.32 5.34 -35.94
N THR A 47 4.40 5.38 -34.62
CA THR A 47 5.33 6.30 -33.92
C THR A 47 6.41 5.51 -33.16
N PRO A 48 7.72 5.82 -33.35
CA PRO A 48 8.87 4.98 -32.96
C PRO A 48 9.14 4.81 -31.46
N LEU A 49 8.22 5.17 -30.57
CA LEU A 49 8.43 5.14 -29.10
C LEU A 49 7.97 3.83 -28.41
N GLY A 50 7.38 2.88 -29.15
CA GLY A 50 7.16 1.50 -28.67
C GLY A 50 6.21 1.31 -27.47
N THR A 51 5.69 2.39 -26.87
CA THR A 51 4.79 2.34 -25.71
C THR A 51 3.59 3.28 -25.92
N PRO A 52 2.35 2.75 -25.98
CA PRO A 52 1.15 3.51 -26.34
C PRO A 52 0.77 4.57 -25.29
N PHE A 53 1.30 4.47 -24.07
CA PHE A 53 1.03 5.43 -22.99
C PHE A 53 1.56 6.84 -23.29
N ILE A 54 2.79 6.95 -23.81
CA ILE A 54 3.44 8.24 -24.05
C ILE A 54 2.75 8.99 -25.18
N GLN A 55 2.30 8.26 -26.20
CA GLN A 55 1.64 8.84 -27.35
C GLN A 55 0.29 9.48 -26.97
N VAL A 56 -0.52 8.80 -26.15
CA VAL A 56 -1.79 9.35 -25.63
C VAL A 56 -1.57 10.62 -24.81
N PHE A 57 -0.50 10.70 -24.01
CA PHE A 57 -0.18 11.93 -23.27
C PHE A 57 0.24 13.09 -24.19
N VAL A 58 0.96 12.80 -25.28
CA VAL A 58 1.34 13.81 -26.28
C VAL A 58 0.11 14.29 -27.07
N ASP A 59 -0.76 13.37 -27.48
CA ASP A 59 -1.98 13.68 -28.25
C ASP A 59 -3.00 14.47 -27.41
N THR A 60 -3.11 14.17 -26.11
CA THR A 60 -4.03 14.87 -25.21
C THR A 60 -3.51 16.27 -24.82
N THR A 61 -2.19 16.43 -24.69
CA THR A 61 -1.58 17.66 -24.14
C THR A 61 -1.09 18.62 -25.23
N LYS A 62 -0.89 18.14 -26.48
CA LYS A 62 -0.34 18.89 -27.63
C LYS A 62 1.03 19.55 -27.37
N SER A 63 1.71 19.14 -26.30
CA SER A 63 3.00 19.68 -25.82
C SER A 63 3.87 18.54 -25.26
N VAL A 64 5.11 18.44 -25.75
CA VAL A 64 6.05 17.36 -25.41
C VAL A 64 6.61 17.52 -23.99
N GLY A 65 6.76 18.76 -23.51
CA GLY A 65 7.28 19.05 -22.17
C GLY A 65 6.33 18.59 -21.07
N ASP A 66 5.04 18.88 -21.22
CA ASP A 66 4.02 18.56 -20.23
C ASP A 66 3.74 17.04 -20.17
N ALA A 67 3.71 16.36 -21.32
CA ALA A 67 3.58 14.90 -21.39
C ALA A 67 4.73 14.18 -20.65
N THR A 68 5.95 14.68 -20.79
CA THR A 68 7.13 14.13 -20.11
C THR A 68 7.08 14.38 -18.60
N ALA A 69 6.68 15.59 -18.19
CA ALA A 69 6.53 15.94 -16.77
C ALA A 69 5.47 15.07 -16.06
N LEU A 70 4.31 14.86 -16.69
CA LEU A 70 3.26 13.98 -16.17
C LEU A 70 3.73 12.53 -16.05
N THR A 71 4.47 12.03 -17.05
CA THR A 71 5.00 10.67 -17.04
C THR A 71 6.00 10.46 -15.90
N VAL A 72 6.95 11.40 -15.71
CA VAL A 72 7.92 11.33 -14.61
C VAL A 72 7.23 11.41 -13.25
N LEU A 73 6.21 12.27 -13.11
CA LEU A 73 5.44 12.39 -11.87
C LEU A 73 4.76 11.05 -11.51
N ILE A 74 4.12 10.39 -12.48
CA ILE A 74 3.47 9.09 -12.27
C ILE A 74 4.50 8.02 -11.86
N LEU A 75 5.68 8.01 -12.49
CA LEU A 75 6.76 7.07 -12.13
C LEU A 75 7.23 7.24 -10.68
N VAL A 76 7.41 8.49 -10.22
CA VAL A 76 7.81 8.77 -8.83
C VAL A 76 6.75 8.27 -7.84
N ILE A 77 5.48 8.54 -8.11
CA ILE A 77 4.37 8.07 -7.27
C ILE A 77 4.30 6.54 -7.27
N ALA A 78 4.50 5.90 -8.42
CA ALA A 78 4.48 4.44 -8.54
C ALA A 78 5.60 3.78 -7.73
N ILE A 79 6.83 4.32 -7.76
CA ILE A 79 7.94 3.82 -6.95
C ILE A 79 7.60 3.91 -5.47
N PHE A 80 7.09 5.06 -5.01
CA PHE A 80 6.71 5.25 -3.62
C PHE A 80 5.58 4.29 -3.20
N ALA A 81 4.58 4.11 -4.07
CA ALA A 81 3.49 3.16 -3.84
C ALA A 81 4.00 1.72 -3.74
N CYS A 82 4.91 1.30 -4.62
CA CYS A 82 5.55 -0.02 -4.56
C CYS A 82 6.27 -0.23 -3.23
N VAL A 83 7.06 0.75 -2.77
CA VAL A 83 7.74 0.67 -1.47
C VAL A 83 6.73 0.56 -0.34
N ALA A 84 5.65 1.34 -0.36
CA ALA A 84 4.60 1.29 0.66
C ALA A 84 3.89 -0.08 0.70
N VAL A 85 3.57 -0.66 -0.46
CA VAL A 85 2.93 -1.98 -0.57
C VAL A 85 3.87 -3.08 -0.08
N VAL A 86 5.15 -3.05 -0.47
CA VAL A 86 6.16 -4.01 0.01
C VAL A 86 6.36 -3.90 1.53
N ALA A 87 6.37 -2.68 2.08
CA ALA A 87 6.46 -2.47 3.51
C ALA A 87 5.22 -3.00 4.26
N ALA A 88 4.02 -2.79 3.71
CA ALA A 88 2.77 -3.28 4.30
C ALA A 88 2.67 -4.81 4.24
N SER A 89 2.99 -5.41 3.10
CA SER A 89 2.96 -6.87 2.92
C SER A 89 4.00 -7.57 3.78
N SER A 90 5.19 -6.99 3.96
CA SER A 90 6.22 -7.52 4.87
C SER A 90 5.70 -7.66 6.31
N ARG A 91 4.97 -6.66 6.82
CA ARG A 91 4.35 -6.71 8.16
C ARG A 91 3.28 -7.80 8.26
N GLN A 92 2.47 -7.97 7.21
CA GLN A 92 1.45 -9.03 7.17
C GLN A 92 2.09 -10.42 7.17
N VAL A 93 3.12 -10.62 6.33
CA VAL A 93 3.85 -11.90 6.26
C VAL A 93 4.56 -12.21 7.57
N PHE A 94 5.12 -11.20 8.25
CA PHE A 94 5.73 -11.38 9.58
C PHE A 94 4.71 -11.88 10.61
N ALA A 95 3.52 -11.29 10.66
CA ALA A 95 2.44 -11.73 11.55
C ALA A 95 2.01 -13.18 11.25
N PHE A 96 1.80 -13.52 9.97
CA PHE A 96 1.47 -14.90 9.56
C PHE A 96 2.59 -15.90 9.85
N ALA A 97 3.86 -15.48 9.84
CA ALA A 97 4.98 -16.32 10.23
C ALA A 97 5.05 -16.58 11.73
N CYS A 98 4.63 -15.63 12.57
CA CYS A 98 4.46 -15.86 14.01
C CYS A 98 3.33 -16.89 14.29
N ASP A 99 2.30 -16.92 13.43
CA ASP A 99 1.18 -17.87 13.52
C ASP A 99 1.50 -19.27 12.95
N ASN A 100 2.77 -19.59 12.65
CA ASN A 100 3.22 -20.81 11.98
C ASN A 100 2.54 -21.07 10.60
N GLY A 101 2.04 -20.02 9.95
CA GLY A 101 1.22 -20.13 8.73
C GLY A 101 1.97 -20.32 7.42
N ILE A 102 3.31 -20.31 7.40
CA ILE A 102 4.11 -20.43 6.16
C ILE A 102 5.20 -21.52 6.25
N PRO A 103 5.30 -22.42 5.24
CA PRO A 103 6.41 -23.36 5.16
C PRO A 103 7.69 -22.54 4.91
N PHE A 104 8.70 -22.68 5.78
CA PHE A 104 9.92 -21.83 5.91
C PHE A 104 9.83 -20.58 6.81
N GLY A 105 8.79 -20.41 7.61
CA GLY A 105 8.68 -19.30 8.61
C GLY A 105 9.71 -19.34 9.76
N HIS A 106 10.64 -20.29 9.78
CA HIS A 106 11.55 -20.54 10.91
C HIS A 106 12.60 -19.43 11.13
N VAL A 107 12.86 -18.58 10.12
CA VAL A 107 13.74 -17.40 10.25
C VAL A 107 12.95 -16.20 10.80
N SER A 108 11.74 -15.99 10.28
CA SER A 108 10.86 -14.88 10.69
C SER A 108 10.21 -15.11 12.07
N SER A 109 9.98 -16.36 12.47
CA SER A 109 9.51 -16.67 13.84
C SER A 109 10.58 -16.42 14.89
N LYS A 110 11.87 -16.65 14.61
CA LYS A 110 12.97 -16.37 15.55
C LYS A 110 13.07 -14.90 15.93
N VAL A 111 12.89 -13.99 14.98
CA VAL A 111 12.88 -12.54 15.27
C VAL A 111 11.60 -12.11 16.00
N CYS A 112 10.48 -12.82 15.79
CA CYS A 112 9.26 -12.65 16.59
C CYS A 112 9.48 -13.06 18.06
N PHE A 113 10.07 -14.24 18.30
CA PHE A 113 10.41 -14.72 19.64
C PHE A 113 11.42 -13.81 20.37
N THR A 114 12.39 -13.22 19.65
CA THR A 114 13.37 -12.29 20.26
C THR A 114 12.72 -10.97 20.69
N GLN A 115 11.75 -10.45 19.93
CA GLN A 115 11.00 -9.25 20.30
C GLN A 115 10.06 -9.50 21.48
N ALA A 116 9.38 -10.65 21.50
CA ALA A 116 8.55 -11.05 22.64
C ALA A 116 9.38 -11.27 23.93
N GLY A 117 10.57 -11.87 23.81
CA GLY A 117 11.49 -12.06 24.94
C GLY A 117 12.01 -10.74 25.51
N SER A 118 12.43 -9.80 24.65
CA SER A 118 12.89 -8.48 25.10
C SER A 118 11.77 -7.62 25.70
N ALA A 119 10.54 -7.70 25.17
CA ALA A 119 9.39 -6.99 25.72
C ALA A 119 8.92 -7.60 27.06
N GLY A 120 8.91 -8.92 27.16
CA GLY A 120 8.65 -9.64 28.41
C GLY A 120 9.69 -9.27 29.47
N GLU A 121 10.98 -9.30 29.13
CA GLU A 121 12.07 -8.93 30.05
C GLU A 121 11.97 -7.46 30.52
N LEU A 122 11.52 -6.55 29.66
CA LEU A 122 11.22 -5.17 30.04
C LEU A 122 9.95 -5.04 30.89
N GLU A 123 8.92 -5.87 30.70
CA GLU A 123 7.73 -5.88 31.56
C GLU A 123 8.01 -6.47 32.95
N ILE A 124 8.78 -7.56 33.07
CA ILE A 124 9.22 -8.06 34.38
C ILE A 124 10.21 -7.11 35.06
N LEU A 125 11.09 -6.43 34.31
CA LEU A 125 11.95 -5.37 34.87
C LEU A 125 11.14 -4.14 35.30
N ASN A 126 10.14 -3.70 34.52
CA ASN A 126 9.27 -2.56 34.85
C ASN A 126 8.28 -2.90 35.98
N ALA A 127 7.78 -4.15 36.05
CA ALA A 127 6.96 -4.64 37.15
C ALA A 127 7.78 -4.88 38.43
N GLY A 128 9.06 -5.25 38.30
CA GLY A 128 10.03 -5.35 39.40
C GLY A 128 10.47 -3.98 39.91
N ILE A 129 10.68 -2.99 39.04
CA ILE A 129 11.03 -1.61 39.42
C ILE A 129 9.83 -0.86 40.02
N ARG A 130 8.59 -1.27 39.75
CA ARG A 130 7.38 -0.67 40.35
C ARG A 130 6.99 -1.26 41.71
N ARG A 131 7.83 -2.11 42.32
CA ARG A 131 7.53 -2.80 43.59
C ARG A 131 8.34 -2.36 44.81
N ASP A 132 8.93 -1.16 44.82
CA ASP A 132 9.40 -0.49 46.04
C ASP A 132 9.86 0.95 45.70
N PRO A 133 9.32 1.99 46.35
CA PRO A 133 9.41 2.15 47.80
C PRO A 133 8.09 2.62 48.44
N PHE A 134 7.49 1.78 49.27
CA PHE A 134 6.77 2.29 50.44
C PHE A 134 6.95 1.29 51.58
N ILE A 135 8.07 1.43 52.25
CA ILE A 135 8.27 1.00 53.64
C ILE A 135 7.34 1.85 54.50
N HIS A 136 6.32 1.23 55.09
CA HIS A 136 5.98 1.27 56.53
C HIS A 136 4.61 0.62 56.78
#